data_AF-A0A962RBX0-F1
#
_entry.id   AF-A0A962RBX0-F1
#
_cell.length_a   1.000
_cell.length_b   1.000
_cell.length_c   1.000
_cell.angle_alpha   90.00
_cell.angle_beta   90.00
_cell.angle_gamma   90.00
#
_symmetry.space_group_name_H-M   'P 1'
#
loop_
_entity.id
_entity.type
_entity.pdbx_description
1 polymer ?
#
loop_
_entity_poly.entity_id
_entity_poly.type
_entity_poly.pdbx_seq_one_letter_code
_entity_poly.pdbx_strand_id
1 'polypeptide(L)'
;MITLSDIRACSNCGSTDLAWVYTALNAGPNADGNLRINNIGVRFFLGCAACGETLAIVSAEEVADAMTTAHATYEETGHGS
;
A
#
# COMPACT_ATOMS: atom_id res chain seq x y z
N MET A 1 -8.43 -2.57 14.10
CA MET A 1 -7.60 -2.67 12.89
C MET A 1 -8.00 -1.50 12.01
N ILE A 2 -7.09 -0.58 11.72
CA ILE A 2 -7.37 0.57 10.84
C ILE A 2 -7.33 0.04 9.41
N THR A 3 -8.37 0.27 8.61
CA THR A 3 -8.30 -0.04 7.18
C THR A 3 -7.57 1.11 6.47
N LEU A 4 -6.74 0.81 5.47
CA LEU A 4 -5.99 1.85 4.73
C LEU A 4 -6.91 2.97 4.22
N SER A 5 -8.13 2.59 3.84
CA SER A 5 -9.20 3.47 3.34
C SER A 5 -9.67 4.51 4.37
N ASP A 6 -9.42 4.29 5.66
CA ASP A 6 -9.85 5.19 6.74
C ASP A 6 -8.83 6.31 7.01
N ILE A 7 -7.62 6.24 6.45
CA ILE A 7 -6.59 7.26 6.64
C ILE A 7 -6.89 8.45 5.73
N ARG A 8 -7.58 9.45 6.28
CA ARG A 8 -7.96 10.68 5.56
C ARG A 8 -7.09 11.90 5.88
N ALA A 9 -6.33 11.85 6.97
CA ALA A 9 -5.44 12.93 7.40
C ALA A 9 -4.22 12.35 8.14
N CYS A 10 -3.14 13.13 8.16
CA CYS A 10 -1.93 12.80 8.89
C CYS A 10 -2.19 12.83 10.39
N SER A 11 -1.88 11.74 11.09
CA SER A 11 -2.01 11.64 12.55
C SER A 11 -1.04 12.55 13.31
N ASN A 12 0.04 13.01 12.67
CA ASN A 12 1.05 13.86 13.26
C ASN A 12 0.71 15.37 13.11
N CYS A 13 0.46 15.85 11.89
CA CYS A 13 0.26 17.28 11.62
C CYS A 13 -1.18 17.67 11.23
N GLY A 14 -2.09 16.69 11.09
CA GLY A 14 -3.48 16.92 10.67
C GLY A 14 -3.65 17.26 9.18
N SER A 15 -2.57 17.37 8.40
CA SER A 15 -2.65 17.65 6.97
C SER A 15 -3.36 16.54 6.21
N THR A 16 -4.16 16.90 5.22
CA THR A 16 -4.77 15.98 4.25
C THR A 16 -3.88 15.75 3.02
N ASP A 17 -2.71 16.37 2.97
CA ASP A 17 -1.72 16.21 1.90
C ASP A 17 -0.97 14.88 2.08
N LEU A 18 -1.63 13.81 1.62
CA LEU A 18 -1.16 12.43 1.71
C LEU A 18 -0.73 11.94 0.32
N ALA A 19 0.40 11.24 0.28
CA ALA A 19 0.99 10.72 -0.95
C ALA A 19 1.41 9.26 -0.79
N TRP A 20 1.14 8.47 -1.83
CA TRP A 20 1.66 7.11 -1.95
C TRP A 20 3.02 7.12 -2.64
N VAL A 21 3.96 6.38 -2.08
CA VAL A 21 5.26 6.09 -2.70
C VAL A 21 5.52 4.60 -2.65
N TYR A 22 6.35 4.08 -3.55
CA TYR A 22 6.71 2.67 -3.59
C TYR A 22 8.23 2.49 -3.68
N THR A 23 8.70 1.35 -3.21
CA THR A 23 10.09 0.92 -3.40
C THR A 23 10.15 -0.56 -3.74
N ALA A 24 11.14 -0.93 -4.54
CA ALA A 24 11.48 -2.32 -4.80
C ALA A 24 12.45 -2.79 -3.72
N LEU A 25 12.20 -3.98 -3.15
CA LEU A 25 13.03 -4.60 -2.14
C LEU A 25 13.26 -6.05 -2.49
N ASN A 26 14.40 -6.56 -2.03
CA ASN A 26 14.62 -7.98 -2.03
C ASN A 26 13.75 -8.63 -0.94
N ALA A 27 12.79 -9.44 -1.36
CA ALA A 27 11.80 -10.10 -0.51
C ALA A 27 12.26 -11.46 0.02
N GLY A 28 13.48 -11.93 -0.31
CA GLY A 28 13.98 -13.24 0.11
C GLY A 28 15.46 -13.28 0.48
N PRO A 29 15.89 -14.31 1.21
CA PRO A 29 17.31 -14.55 1.47
C PRO A 29 18.03 -14.93 0.17
N ASN A 30 19.02 -14.13 -0.22
CA ASN A 30 19.90 -14.48 -1.33
C ASN A 30 21.06 -15.29 -0.77
N ALA A 31 20.87 -16.61 -0.65
CA ALA A 31 21.88 -17.52 -0.11
C ALA A 31 23.21 -17.49 -0.91
N ASP A 32 23.16 -17.05 -2.17
CA ASP A 32 24.27 -16.92 -3.11
C ASP A 32 24.69 -15.45 -3.37
N GLY A 33 24.10 -14.48 -2.67
CA GLY A 33 24.35 -13.05 -2.86
C GLY A 33 23.77 -12.44 -4.14
N ASN A 34 23.12 -13.24 -4.99
CA ASN A 34 22.57 -12.78 -6.27
C ASN A 34 21.11 -12.34 -6.12
N LEU A 35 20.80 -11.12 -6.58
CA LEU A 35 19.42 -10.65 -6.73
C LEU A 35 18.74 -11.43 -7.85
N ARG A 36 17.71 -12.19 -7.51
CA ARG A 36 16.85 -12.86 -8.48
C ARG A 36 15.61 -12.02 -8.71
N ILE A 37 15.23 -11.82 -9.97
CA ILE A 37 14.06 -11.01 -10.33
C ILE A 37 12.78 -11.50 -9.65
N ASN A 38 12.62 -12.83 -9.49
CA ASN A 38 11.48 -13.45 -8.82
C ASN A 38 11.45 -13.21 -7.30
N ASN A 39 12.53 -12.70 -6.73
CA ASN A 39 12.63 -12.34 -5.32
C ASN A 39 12.49 -10.82 -5.10
N ILE A 40 12.25 -10.04 -6.15
CA ILE A 40 12.01 -8.60 -6.00
C ILE A 40 10.53 -8.40 -5.65
N GLY A 41 10.28 -7.95 -4.43
CA GLY A 41 8.98 -7.50 -3.97
C GLY A 41 8.85 -5.98 -4.06
N VAL A 42 7.61 -5.50 -3.92
CA VAL A 42 7.30 -4.07 -3.85
C VAL A 42 6.65 -3.78 -2.50
N ARG A 43 7.02 -2.65 -1.90
CA ARG A 43 6.42 -2.14 -0.67
C ARG A 43 5.95 -0.72 -0.93
N PHE A 44 4.72 -0.46 -0.54
CA PHE A 44 4.05 0.82 -0.67
C PHE A 44 4.03 1.50 0.69
N PHE A 45 4.19 2.81 0.68
CA PHE A 45 4.18 3.66 1.85
C PHE A 45 3.16 4.77 1.60
N LEU A 46 2.26 4.97 2.55
CA LEU A 46 1.42 6.16 2.60
C LEU A 46 2.11 7.17 3.51
N GLY A 47 2.58 8.28 2.93
CA GLY A 47 3.25 9.34 3.66
C GLY A 47 2.44 10.64 3.66
N CYS A 48 2.77 11.54 4.59
CA CYS A 48 2.32 12.92 4.54
C CYS A 48 3.34 13.78 3.82
N ALA A 49 2.96 14.43 2.72
CA ALA A 49 3.86 15.29 1.96
C ALA A 49 4.19 16.61 2.69
N ALA A 50 3.38 17.00 3.69
CA ALA A 50 3.61 18.22 4.47
C ALA A 50 4.68 18.06 5.57
N CYS A 51 4.74 16.91 6.25
CA CYS A 51 5.66 16.70 7.39
C CYS A 51 6.58 15.49 7.27
N GLY A 52 6.41 14.65 6.24
CA GLY A 52 7.21 13.45 6.01
C GLY A 52 6.82 12.23 6.85
N GLU A 53 5.76 12.31 7.66
CA GLU A 53 5.29 11.18 8.48
C GLU A 53 4.86 10.00 7.61
N THR A 54 5.30 8.78 7.96
CA THR A 54 4.83 7.55 7.31
C THR A 54 3.63 7.00 8.08
N LEU A 55 2.47 6.98 7.44
CA LEU A 55 1.18 6.60 8.05
C LEU A 55 0.86 5.12 7.88
N ALA A 56 1.30 4.51 6.79
CA ALA A 56 1.11 3.08 6.55
C ALA A 56 2.23 2.52 5.66
N ILE A 57 2.49 1.23 5.83
CA ILE A 57 3.42 0.44 5.02
C ILE A 57 2.71 -0.86 4.66
N VAL A 58 2.58 -1.17 3.38
CA VAL A 58 1.89 -2.37 2.90
C VAL A 58 2.63 -3.06 1.77
N SER A 59 2.47 -4.38 1.69
CA SER A 59 3.00 -5.21 0.63
C SER A 59 2.14 -5.12 -0.64
N ALA A 60 2.68 -5.61 -1.76
CA ALA A 60 1.94 -5.69 -3.01
C ALA A 60 0.72 -6.62 -2.89
N GLU A 61 0.83 -7.70 -2.12
CA GLU A 61 -0.23 -8.65 -1.86
C GLU A 61 -1.37 -8.00 -1.07
N GLU A 62 -1.06 -7.22 -0.03
CA GLU A 62 -2.08 -6.50 0.76
C GLU A 62 -2.83 -5.47 -0.10
N VAL A 63 -2.12 -4.78 -1.01
CA VAL A 63 -2.76 -3.86 -1.96
C VAL A 63 -3.64 -4.61 -2.96
N ALA A 64 -3.15 -5.72 -3.52
CA ALA A 64 -3.91 -6.52 -4.46
C ALA A 64 -5.20 -7.05 -3.83
N ASP A 65 -5.13 -7.57 -2.61
CA ASP A 65 -6.27 -8.08 -1.86
C ASP A 65 -7.30 -6.96 -1.55
N ALA A 66 -6.81 -5.78 -1.14
CA ALA A 66 -7.66 -4.61 -0.94
C ALA A 66 -8.36 -4.15 -2.23
N MET A 67 -7.67 -4.17 -3.37
CA MET A 67 -8.24 -3.81 -4.68
C MET A 67 -9.26 -4.84 -5.17
N THR A 68 -8.99 -6.14 -5.01
CA THR A 68 -9.93 -7.21 -5.34
C THR A 68 -11.19 -7.11 -4.49
N THR A 69 -11.04 -6.86 -3.19
CA THR A 69 -12.17 -6.66 -2.28
C THR A 69 -12.99 -5.43 -2.69
N ALA A 70 -12.32 -4.31 -2.98
CA ALA A 70 -13.00 -3.09 -3.44
C ALA A 70 -13.78 -3.31 -4.75
N HIS A 71 -13.20 -4.04 -5.72
CA HIS A 71 -13.86 -4.38 -6.97
C HIS A 71 -15.14 -5.20 -6.74
N ALA A 72 -15.06 -6.26 -5.92
CA ALA A 72 -16.21 -7.11 -5.60
C ALA A 72 -17.35 -6.29 -4.96
N THR A 73 -17.03 -5.38 -4.03
CA THR A 73 -18.05 -4.53 -3.39
C THR A 73 -18.70 -3.52 -4.35
N TYR A 74 -17.98 -3.08 -5.38
CA TYR A 74 -18.53 -2.23 -6.44
C TYR A 74 -19.55 -3.00 -7.31
N GLU A 75 -19.25 -4.24 -7.66
CA GLU A 75 -20.17 -5.10 -8.44
C GLU A 75 -21.49 -5.37 -7.68
N GLU A 76 -21.43 -5.51 -6.36
CA GLU A 76 -22.62 -5.73 -5.52
C GLU A 76 -23.44 -4.46 -5.29
N THR A 77 -22.83 -3.28 -5.34
CA THR A 77 -23.49 -1.99 -5.06
C THR A 77 -23.87 -1.20 -6.33
N GLY A 78 -23.36 -1.59 -7.49
CA GLY A 78 -23.57 -0.92 -8.77
C GLY A 78 -24.03 -1.88 -9.87
N HIS A 79 -25.34 -2.12 -9.93
CA HIS A 79 -26.08 -2.45 -11.16
C HIS A 79 -25.50 -3.56 -12.05
N GLY A 80 -25.94 -4.80 -11.78
CA GLY A 80 -26.27 -5.71 -12.87
C GLY A 80 -27.20 -4.99 -13.84
N SER A 81 -26.66 -4.71 -15.03
CA SER A 81 -27.45 -4.41 -16.24
C SER A 81 -28.06 -5.70 -16.77
#